data_AF-A0A8J3GW01-F1
#
_entry.id   AF-A0A8J3GW01-F1
#
_cell.length_a   1.000
_cell.length_b   1.000
_cell.length_c   1.000
_cell.angle_alpha   90.00
_cell.angle_beta   90.00
_cell.angle_gamma   90.00
#
_symmetry.space_group_name_H-M   'P 1'
#
loop_
_entity.id
_entity.type
_entity.pdbx_description
1 polymer ?
#
loop_
_entity_poly.entity_id
_entity_poly.type
_entity_poly.pdbx_seq_one_letter_code
_entity_poly.pdbx_strand_id
1 'polypeptide(L)'
;MTHMLAELNAQADRSIAAMKAAAEAARRDHAAAELTRHMLLTTARFADLGRAGAIEAVVADWLGAWHLKRDEWPEIAAEMEALTGAFFDYIATPSDATDQAVRDAWAALKAAHDTPERTLEDQMAWRSMCAHGWWGEVNPAPPGYRDHDTARPTAPFWTKSCPPECLG
;
A
#
# COMPACT_ATOMS: atom_id res chain seq x y z
N MET A 1 -33.41 -27.16 18.06
CA MET A 1 -33.69 -25.71 18.03
C MET A 1 -32.39 -25.01 18.32
N THR A 2 -31.93 -24.12 17.45
CA THR A 2 -30.81 -23.24 17.76
C THR A 2 -31.30 -22.24 18.81
N HIS A 3 -30.57 -22.08 19.91
CA HIS A 3 -30.95 -21.09 20.93
C HIS A 3 -30.64 -19.68 20.43
N MET A 4 -31.46 -18.70 20.82
CA MET A 4 -31.30 -17.28 20.44
C MET A 4 -29.86 -16.76 20.62
N LEU A 5 -29.16 -17.17 21.69
CA LEU A 5 -27.76 -16.81 21.92
C LEU A 5 -26.84 -17.30 20.79
N ALA A 6 -27.00 -18.54 20.31
CA ALA A 6 -26.19 -19.07 19.23
C ALA A 6 -26.47 -18.37 17.89
N GLU A 7 -27.71 -17.93 17.66
CA GLU A 7 -28.07 -17.13 16.47
C GLU A 7 -27.42 -15.75 16.51
N LEU A 8 -27.47 -15.08 17.67
CA LEU A 8 -26.86 -13.77 17.87
C LEU A 8 -25.33 -13.82 17.80
N ASN A 9 -24.69 -14.86 18.34
CA ASN A 9 -23.24 -15.06 18.21
C ASN A 9 -22.85 -15.24 16.74
N ALA A 10 -23.56 -16.10 16.00
CA ALA A 10 -23.30 -16.27 14.58
C ALA A 10 -23.52 -14.98 13.78
N GLN A 11 -24.48 -14.14 14.17
CA GLN A 11 -24.70 -12.84 13.56
C GLN A 11 -23.55 -11.87 13.86
N ALA A 12 -23.10 -11.79 15.11
CA ALA A 12 -21.97 -10.97 15.51
C ALA A 12 -20.69 -11.36 14.76
N ASP A 13 -20.40 -12.67 14.65
CA ASP A 13 -19.24 -13.18 13.91
C ASP A 13 -19.27 -12.76 12.43
N ARG A 14 -20.45 -12.86 11.78
CA ARG A 14 -20.61 -12.39 10.39
C ARG A 14 -20.37 -10.89 10.25
N SER A 15 -20.90 -10.08 11.18
CA SER A 15 -20.70 -8.63 11.17
C SER A 15 -19.23 -8.25 11.39
N ILE A 16 -18.54 -8.93 12.30
CA ILE A 16 -17.12 -8.73 12.57
C ILE A 16 -16.28 -9.13 11.35
N ALA A 17 -16.58 -10.28 10.72
CA ALA A 17 -15.89 -10.71 9.50
C ALA A 17 -16.07 -9.70 8.35
N ALA A 18 -17.29 -9.20 8.14
CA ALA A 18 -17.57 -8.19 7.12
C ALA A 18 -16.82 -6.87 7.40
N MET A 19 -16.76 -6.43 8.65
CA MET A 19 -16.02 -5.24 9.06
C MET A 19 -14.51 -5.40 8.79
N LYS A 20 -13.91 -6.56 9.13
CA LYS A 20 -12.49 -6.83 8.88
C LYS A 20 -12.16 -6.72 7.39
N ALA A 21 -12.95 -7.41 6.55
CA ALA A 21 -12.77 -7.36 5.10
C ALA A 21 -12.90 -5.94 4.54
N ALA A 22 -13.87 -5.17 5.02
CA ALA A 22 -14.05 -3.78 4.61
C ALA A 22 -12.88 -2.88 5.04
N ALA A 23 -12.35 -3.06 6.25
CA ALA A 23 -11.20 -2.31 6.74
C ALA A 23 -9.93 -2.61 5.93
N GLU A 24 -9.68 -3.88 5.62
CA GLU A 24 -8.54 -4.31 4.79
C GLU A 24 -8.64 -3.78 3.35
N ALA A 25 -9.84 -3.76 2.76
CA ALA A 25 -10.07 -3.16 1.45
C ALA A 25 -9.82 -1.65 1.48
N ALA A 26 -10.43 -0.94 2.44
CA ALA A 26 -10.26 0.50 2.60
C ALA A 26 -8.79 0.89 2.82
N ARG A 27 -8.04 0.10 3.59
CA ARG A 27 -6.60 0.32 3.77
C ARG A 27 -5.84 0.18 2.46
N ARG A 28 -6.10 -0.88 1.68
CA ARG A 28 -5.44 -1.11 0.39
C ARG A 28 -5.74 0.03 -0.59
N ASP A 29 -7.01 0.41 -0.71
CA ASP A 29 -7.43 1.49 -1.60
C ASP A 29 -6.79 2.83 -1.20
N HIS A 30 -6.74 3.14 0.10
CA HIS A 30 -6.09 4.36 0.58
C HIS A 30 -4.58 4.32 0.34
N ALA A 31 -3.92 3.20 0.60
CA ALA A 31 -2.48 3.06 0.35
C ALA A 31 -2.14 3.22 -1.15
N ALA A 32 -2.94 2.65 -2.05
CA ALA A 32 -2.79 2.84 -3.50
C ALA A 32 -2.97 4.31 -3.91
N ALA A 33 -3.98 4.98 -3.36
CA ALA A 33 -4.23 6.41 -3.62
C ALA A 33 -3.07 7.30 -3.13
N GLU A 34 -2.57 7.08 -1.91
CA GLU A 34 -1.43 7.83 -1.39
C GLU A 34 -0.15 7.56 -2.16
N LEU A 35 0.08 6.30 -2.58
CA LEU A 35 1.25 5.99 -3.38
C LEU A 35 1.18 6.67 -4.75
N THR A 36 0.04 6.61 -5.42
CA THR A 36 -0.20 7.31 -6.69
C THR A 36 0.05 8.82 -6.52
N ARG A 37 -0.47 9.42 -5.45
CA ARG A 37 -0.24 10.83 -5.11
C ARG A 37 1.24 11.15 -4.93
N HIS A 38 1.99 10.30 -4.22
CA HIS A 38 3.44 10.50 -4.06
C HIS A 38 4.19 10.39 -5.37
N MET A 39 3.91 9.38 -6.18
CA MET A 39 4.58 9.23 -7.48
C MET A 39 4.35 10.46 -8.35
N LEU A 40 3.13 10.96 -8.41
CA LEU A 40 2.79 12.17 -9.15
C LEU A 40 3.56 13.40 -8.63
N LEU A 41 3.51 13.67 -7.32
CA LEU A 41 4.14 14.86 -6.74
C LEU A 41 5.67 14.80 -6.79
N THR A 42 6.26 13.63 -6.54
CA THR A 42 7.71 13.46 -6.59
C THR A 42 8.23 13.54 -8.03
N THR A 43 7.49 13.00 -9.00
CA THR A 43 7.85 13.17 -10.42
C THR A 43 7.75 14.64 -10.84
N ALA A 44 6.70 15.33 -10.43
CA ALA A 44 6.53 16.77 -10.69
C ALA A 44 7.66 17.61 -10.07
N ARG A 45 8.13 17.24 -8.87
CA ARG A 45 9.26 17.90 -8.19
C ARG A 45 10.54 17.88 -9.01
N PHE A 46 10.77 16.84 -9.80
CA PHE A 46 11.98 16.65 -10.61
C PHE A 46 11.77 16.92 -12.11
N ALA A 47 10.62 17.48 -12.50
CA ALA A 47 10.28 17.64 -13.91
C ALA A 47 11.24 18.57 -14.68
N ASP A 48 11.87 19.51 -13.98
CA ASP A 48 12.87 20.44 -14.51
C ASP A 48 14.15 19.74 -15.01
N LEU A 49 14.45 18.55 -14.49
CA LEU A 49 15.57 17.71 -14.93
C LEU A 49 15.32 17.02 -16.28
N GLY A 50 14.11 17.17 -16.84
CA GLY A 50 13.66 16.43 -18.01
C GLY A 50 13.35 14.97 -17.68
N ARG A 51 12.78 14.24 -18.66
CA ARG A 51 12.22 12.90 -18.45
C ARG A 51 13.20 11.91 -17.85
N ALA A 52 14.41 11.81 -18.42
CA ALA A 52 15.42 10.87 -17.94
C ALA A 52 15.93 11.22 -16.52
N GLY A 53 16.11 12.52 -16.24
CA GLY A 53 16.55 12.98 -14.92
C GLY A 53 15.48 12.76 -13.85
N ALA A 54 14.22 13.02 -14.16
CA ALA A 54 13.10 12.74 -13.27
C ALA A 54 12.98 11.24 -12.94
N ILE A 55 13.10 10.37 -13.96
CA ILE A 55 13.07 8.91 -13.77
C ILE A 55 14.17 8.46 -12.80
N GLU A 56 15.41 8.86 -13.04
CA GLU A 56 16.52 8.46 -12.18
C GLU A 56 16.34 8.96 -10.73
N ALA A 57 15.95 10.23 -10.56
CA ALA A 57 15.78 10.82 -9.25
C ALA A 57 14.65 10.17 -8.44
N VAL A 58 13.50 9.89 -9.06
CA VAL A 58 12.36 9.23 -8.40
C VAL A 58 12.70 7.78 -8.07
N VAL A 59 13.26 7.01 -9.01
CA VAL A 59 13.58 5.59 -8.79
C VAL A 59 14.63 5.45 -7.68
N ALA A 60 15.64 6.31 -7.63
CA ALA A 60 16.62 6.32 -6.55
C ALA A 60 16.00 6.61 -5.17
N ASP A 61 15.12 7.62 -5.09
CA ASP A 61 14.40 7.99 -3.84
C ASP A 61 13.53 6.81 -3.36
N TRP A 62 12.83 6.16 -4.29
CA TRP A 62 11.89 5.09 -3.98
C TRP A 62 12.58 3.79 -3.57
N LEU A 63 13.59 3.34 -4.33
CA LEU A 63 14.41 2.17 -3.98
C LEU A 63 15.12 2.39 -2.63
N GLY A 64 15.62 3.60 -2.39
CA GLY A 64 16.22 4.00 -1.12
C GLY A 64 15.24 3.88 0.06
N ALA A 65 14.03 4.45 -0.09
CA ALA A 65 13.00 4.39 0.94
C ALA A 65 12.56 2.96 1.28
N TRP A 66 12.61 2.05 0.30
CA TRP A 66 12.17 0.66 0.47
C TRP A 66 13.31 -0.30 0.80
N HIS A 67 14.54 0.22 0.91
CA HIS A 67 15.77 -0.56 1.11
C HIS A 67 15.98 -1.63 0.03
N LEU A 68 15.59 -1.33 -1.21
CA LEU A 68 15.83 -2.17 -2.37
C LEU A 68 17.07 -1.68 -3.12
N LYS A 69 17.83 -2.61 -3.71
CA LYS A 69 18.91 -2.25 -4.64
C LYS A 69 18.52 -2.61 -6.06
N ARG A 70 18.87 -1.72 -7.00
CA ARG A 70 18.51 -1.84 -8.41
C ARG A 70 19.09 -3.08 -9.09
N ASP A 71 20.29 -3.49 -8.69
CA ASP A 71 20.99 -4.68 -9.17
C ASP A 71 20.45 -5.99 -8.57
N GLU A 72 19.92 -5.93 -7.36
CA GLU A 72 19.27 -7.08 -6.69
C GLU A 72 17.83 -7.31 -7.18
N TRP A 73 17.17 -6.27 -7.72
CA TRP A 73 15.77 -6.29 -8.16
C TRP A 73 15.55 -5.59 -9.51
N PRO A 74 16.19 -6.08 -10.60
CA PRO A 74 16.19 -5.41 -11.89
C PRO A 74 14.80 -5.29 -12.52
N GLU A 75 13.94 -6.30 -12.36
CA GLU A 75 12.56 -6.28 -12.86
C GLU A 75 11.70 -5.23 -12.16
N ILE A 76 11.82 -5.12 -10.84
CA ILE A 76 11.10 -4.13 -10.04
C ILE A 76 11.57 -2.71 -10.38
N ALA A 77 12.88 -2.52 -10.56
CA ALA A 77 13.43 -1.24 -10.97
C ALA A 77 12.95 -0.82 -12.37
N ALA A 78 12.92 -1.74 -13.34
CA ALA A 78 12.42 -1.47 -14.68
C ALA A 78 10.94 -1.02 -14.67
N GLU A 79 10.10 -1.66 -13.85
CA GLU A 79 8.70 -1.26 -13.72
C GLU A 79 8.52 0.08 -13.00
N MET A 80 9.37 0.42 -12.03
CA MET A 80 9.38 1.76 -11.43
C MET A 80 9.80 2.85 -12.41
N GLU A 81 10.77 2.55 -13.27
CA GLU A 81 11.20 3.46 -14.34
C GLU A 81 10.05 3.70 -15.34
N ALA A 82 9.35 2.63 -15.73
CA ALA A 82 8.19 2.70 -16.62
C ALA A 82 7.06 3.52 -15.99
N LEU A 83 6.72 3.26 -14.73
CA LEU A 83 5.67 3.99 -14.00
C LEU A 83 6.03 5.47 -13.84
N THR A 84 7.27 5.78 -13.49
CA THR A 84 7.73 7.17 -13.36
C THR A 84 7.70 7.89 -14.71
N GLY A 85 8.13 7.22 -15.78
CA GLY A 85 8.03 7.75 -17.14
C GLY A 85 6.59 8.06 -17.54
N ALA A 86 5.65 7.17 -17.22
CA ALA A 86 4.23 7.40 -17.48
C ALA A 86 3.68 8.60 -16.68
N PHE A 87 4.06 8.74 -15.40
CA PHE A 87 3.70 9.93 -14.62
C PHE A 87 4.30 11.22 -15.19
N PHE A 88 5.54 11.18 -15.66
CA PHE A 88 6.18 12.34 -16.29
C PHE A 88 5.39 12.76 -17.54
N ASP A 89 5.07 11.79 -18.40
CA ASP A 89 4.33 12.03 -19.64
C ASP A 89 2.90 12.54 -19.34
N TYR A 90 2.25 12.02 -18.29
CA TYR A 90 0.97 12.50 -17.77
C TYR A 90 1.03 13.94 -17.25
N ILE A 91 2.04 14.29 -16.46
CA ILE A 91 2.23 15.66 -15.95
C ILE A 91 2.46 16.64 -17.11
N ALA A 92 3.27 16.24 -18.09
CA ALA A 92 3.61 17.09 -19.23
C ALA A 92 2.42 17.27 -20.19
N THR A 93 1.60 16.24 -20.39
CA THR A 93 0.43 16.25 -21.29
C THR A 93 -0.71 15.41 -20.69
N PRO A 94 -1.52 15.98 -19.78
CA PRO A 94 -2.65 15.25 -19.20
C PRO A 94 -3.70 14.90 -20.26
N SER A 95 -4.01 13.62 -20.41
CA SER A 95 -5.00 13.10 -21.35
C SER A 95 -5.46 11.70 -20.94
N ASP A 96 -6.56 11.21 -21.51
CA ASP A 96 -7.01 9.82 -21.29
C ASP A 96 -5.93 8.80 -21.71
N ALA A 97 -5.14 9.11 -22.75
CA ALA A 97 -4.07 8.24 -23.21
C ALA A 97 -2.91 8.16 -22.20
N THR A 98 -2.50 9.30 -21.62
CA THR A 98 -1.44 9.32 -20.61
C THR A 98 -1.93 8.80 -19.25
N ASP A 99 -3.21 8.97 -18.91
CA ASP A 99 -3.83 8.33 -17.75
C ASP A 99 -3.85 6.80 -17.91
N GLN A 100 -4.23 6.29 -19.09
CA GLN A 100 -4.20 4.86 -19.36
C GLN A 100 -2.78 4.29 -19.28
N ALA A 101 -1.77 5.00 -19.78
CA ALA A 101 -0.37 4.60 -19.66
C ALA A 101 0.08 4.47 -18.20
N VAL A 102 -0.37 5.36 -17.31
CA VAL A 102 -0.12 5.26 -15.86
C VAL A 102 -0.80 4.02 -15.28
N ARG A 103 -2.05 3.73 -15.67
CA ARG A 103 -2.78 2.53 -15.21
C ARG A 103 -2.10 1.24 -15.65
N ASP A 104 -1.63 1.19 -16.90
CA ASP A 104 -0.96 0.01 -17.46
C ASP A 104 0.39 -0.22 -16.75
N ALA A 105 1.18 0.84 -16.55
CA ALA A 105 2.44 0.74 -15.81
C ALA A 105 2.24 0.37 -14.34
N TRP A 106 1.18 0.87 -13.70
CA TRP A 106 0.81 0.48 -12.34
C TRP A 106 0.47 -1.02 -12.25
N ALA A 107 -0.31 -1.54 -13.20
CA ALA A 107 -0.65 -2.94 -13.27
C ALA A 107 0.59 -3.84 -13.49
N ALA A 108 1.52 -3.40 -14.35
CA ALA A 108 2.78 -4.10 -14.59
C ALA A 108 3.67 -4.15 -13.35
N LEU A 109 3.83 -3.01 -12.64
CA LEU A 109 4.56 -2.97 -11.38
C LEU A 109 3.95 -3.91 -10.34
N LYS A 110 2.61 -3.92 -10.19
CA LYS A 110 1.94 -4.85 -9.27
C LYS A 110 2.19 -6.30 -9.66
N ALA A 111 2.13 -6.63 -10.95
CA ALA A 111 2.39 -8.00 -11.42
C ALA A 111 3.83 -8.46 -11.13
N ALA A 112 4.81 -7.56 -11.19
CA ALA A 112 6.20 -7.86 -10.88
C ALA A 112 6.49 -7.92 -9.36
N HIS A 113 5.83 -7.07 -8.57
CA HIS A 113 6.15 -6.87 -7.16
C HIS A 113 5.25 -7.68 -6.20
N ASP A 114 3.97 -7.86 -6.51
CA ASP A 114 3.00 -8.43 -5.57
C ASP A 114 3.19 -9.94 -5.39
N THR A 115 3.07 -10.37 -4.13
CA THR A 115 3.01 -11.77 -3.71
C THR A 115 1.79 -11.95 -2.79
N PRO A 116 1.34 -13.20 -2.53
CA PRO A 116 0.23 -13.43 -1.60
C PRO A 116 0.47 -12.85 -0.20
N GLU A 117 1.73 -12.77 0.23
CA GLU A 117 2.14 -12.28 1.55
C GLU A 117 2.50 -10.79 1.58
N ARG A 118 2.71 -10.16 0.41
CA ARG A 118 3.26 -8.81 0.33
C ARG A 118 2.82 -8.11 -0.96
N THR A 119 1.94 -7.13 -0.80
CA THR A 119 1.51 -6.25 -1.88
C THR A 119 2.26 -4.92 -1.89
N LEU A 120 2.21 -4.19 -3.00
CA LEU A 120 2.72 -2.82 -3.13
C LEU A 120 2.07 -1.88 -2.11
N GLU A 121 0.77 -2.03 -1.89
CA GLU A 121 -0.01 -1.26 -0.92
C GLU A 121 0.43 -1.56 0.51
N ASP A 122 0.77 -2.81 0.81
CA ASP A 122 1.31 -3.19 2.11
C ASP A 122 2.70 -2.59 2.35
N GLN A 123 3.58 -2.62 1.36
CA GLN A 123 4.89 -1.97 1.47
C GLN A 123 4.77 -0.46 1.69
N MET A 124 3.87 0.20 0.96
CA MET A 124 3.53 1.60 1.19
C MET A 124 3.04 1.81 2.63
N ALA A 125 2.17 0.94 3.13
CA ALA A 125 1.61 1.07 4.47
C ALA A 125 2.58 0.70 5.61
N TRP A 126 3.65 -0.07 5.33
CA TRP A 126 4.61 -0.48 6.35
C TRP A 126 5.87 0.37 6.38
N ARG A 127 6.39 0.75 5.21
CA ARG A 127 7.70 1.38 5.05
C ARG A 127 7.63 2.87 4.73
N SER A 128 6.49 3.39 4.31
CA SER A 128 6.38 4.82 4.03
C SER A 128 6.39 5.62 5.33
N MET A 129 7.10 6.75 5.34
CA MET A 129 6.94 7.78 6.37
C MET A 129 5.51 8.33 6.42
N CYS A 130 4.74 8.16 5.34
CA CYS A 130 3.35 8.54 5.25
C CYS A 130 2.40 7.43 5.69
N ALA A 131 2.91 6.33 6.25
CA ALA A 131 2.06 5.30 6.82
C ALA A 131 1.20 5.89 7.95
N HIS A 132 -0.09 5.96 7.70
CA HIS A 132 -1.05 6.50 8.66
C HIS A 132 -1.23 5.50 9.81
N GLY A 133 -1.34 6.01 11.05
CA GLY A 133 -1.45 5.16 12.25
C GLY A 133 -2.58 4.11 12.16
N TRP A 134 -3.70 4.47 11.52
CA TRP A 134 -4.83 3.56 11.35
C TRP A 134 -4.54 2.38 10.39
N TRP A 135 -3.63 2.53 9.42
CA TRP A 135 -3.22 1.40 8.58
C TRP A 135 -2.53 0.31 9.39
N GLY A 136 -1.71 0.70 10.36
CA GLY A 136 -1.08 -0.22 11.31
C GLY A 136 -2.11 -0.87 12.25
N GLU A 137 -3.20 -0.18 12.59
CA GLU A 137 -4.31 -0.77 13.34
C GLU A 137 -5.10 -1.80 12.51
N VAL A 138 -5.06 -1.77 11.18
CA VAL A 138 -5.79 -2.75 10.33
C VAL A 138 -4.89 -3.92 9.93
N ASN A 139 -3.70 -3.64 9.39
CA ASN A 139 -2.72 -4.66 9.01
C ASN A 139 -1.31 -4.20 9.42
N PRO A 140 -0.89 -4.51 10.66
CA PRO A 140 0.44 -4.17 11.18
C PRO A 140 1.58 -4.63 10.27
N ALA A 141 2.71 -3.93 10.33
CA ALA A 141 3.91 -4.39 9.64
C ALA A 141 4.43 -5.71 10.23
N PRO A 142 4.80 -6.70 9.40
CA PRO A 142 5.45 -7.90 9.89
C PRO A 142 6.82 -7.59 10.53
N PRO A 143 7.37 -8.48 11.36
CA PRO A 143 8.71 -8.31 11.93
C PRO A 143 9.75 -8.02 10.84
N GLY A 144 10.62 -7.02 11.06
CA GLY A 144 11.64 -6.59 10.09
C GLY A 144 11.16 -5.62 9.00
N TYR A 145 9.86 -5.30 8.96
CA TYR A 145 9.28 -4.28 8.07
C TYR A 145 8.84 -3.02 8.82
N ARG A 146 8.98 -3.01 10.14
CA ARG A 146 8.67 -1.86 10.99
C ARG A 146 9.71 -0.78 10.75
N ASP A 147 9.27 0.44 10.50
CA ASP A 147 10.15 1.60 10.59
C ASP A 147 10.59 1.83 12.05
N HIS A 148 11.33 2.91 12.30
CA HIS A 148 11.85 3.24 13.63
C HIS A 148 10.78 3.60 14.69
N ASP A 149 9.48 3.62 14.36
CA ASP A 149 8.38 3.94 15.26
C ASP A 149 7.93 2.74 16.10
N THR A 150 8.47 2.69 17.32
CA THR A 150 8.12 1.70 18.34
C THR A 150 6.70 1.82 18.88
N ALA A 151 5.96 2.89 18.57
CA ALA A 151 4.58 3.08 19.00
C ALA A 151 3.55 2.45 18.04
N ARG A 152 3.95 2.04 16.83
CA ARG A 152 3.02 1.42 15.86
C ARG A 152 2.37 0.14 16.41
N PRO A 153 1.08 -0.12 16.12
CA PRO A 153 0.43 -1.37 16.53
C PRO A 153 1.17 -2.60 15.99
N THR A 154 1.21 -3.67 16.79
CA THR A 154 1.78 -4.97 16.40
C THR A 154 0.72 -6.04 16.16
N ALA A 155 -0.55 -5.70 16.38
CA ALA A 155 -1.71 -6.55 16.14
C ALA A 155 -2.87 -5.67 15.64
N PRO A 156 -3.74 -6.19 14.75
CA PRO A 156 -4.90 -5.45 14.30
C PRO A 156 -5.85 -5.06 15.44
N PHE A 157 -6.57 -3.97 15.32
CA PHE A 157 -7.41 -3.43 16.40
C PHE A 157 -8.51 -4.40 16.85
N TRP A 158 -8.96 -5.29 15.98
CA TRP A 158 -9.96 -6.31 16.33
C TRP A 158 -9.41 -7.43 17.22
N THR A 159 -8.11 -7.48 17.50
CA THR A 159 -7.57 -8.34 18.57
C THR A 159 -7.79 -7.76 19.96
N LYS A 160 -8.29 -6.52 20.09
CA LYS A 160 -8.70 -5.88 21.35
C LYS A 160 -10.03 -6.48 21.88
N SER A 161 -10.23 -7.80 21.70
CA SER A 161 -11.52 -8.49 21.85
C SER A 161 -12.16 -8.31 23.23
N CYS A 162 -13.47 -8.59 23.29
CA CYS A 162 -14.18 -8.71 24.55
C CYS A 162 -13.50 -9.78 25.44
N PRO A 163 -13.40 -9.57 26.77
CA PRO A 163 -12.94 -10.60 27.68
C PRO A 163 -13.70 -11.91 27.46
N PRO A 164 -13.07 -13.09 27.67
CA PRO A 164 -13.74 -14.39 27.51
C PRO A 164 -15.07 -14.48 28.29
N GLU A 165 -15.11 -13.80 29.42
CA GLU A 165 -16.24 -13.73 30.37
C GLU A 165 -17.49 -13.06 29.77
N CYS A 166 -17.34 -12.29 28.68
CA CYS A 166 -18.44 -11.63 27.99
C CYS A 166 -19.09 -12.50 26.89
N LEU A 167 -18.50 -13.66 26.55
CA LEU A 167 -18.95 -14.53 25.48
C LEU A 167 -19.65 -15.82 25.97
N GLY A 168 -19.68 -16.05 27.30
CA GLY A 168 -20.34 -17.18 27.96
C GLY A 168 -19.43 -18.38 28.19
#